data_AF-S4XHB8-F1
#
_entry.id   AF-S4XHB8-F1
#
_cell.length_a   1.000
_cell.length_b   1.000
_cell.length_c   1.000
_cell.angle_alpha   90.00
_cell.angle_beta   90.00
_cell.angle_gamma   90.00
#
_symmetry.space_group_name_H-M   'P 1'
#
loop_
_entity.id
_entity.type
_entity.pdbx_description
1 polymer ?
#
loop_
_entity_poly.entity_id
_entity_poly.type
_entity_poly.pdbx_seq_one_letter_code
_entity_poly.pdbx_strand_id
1 'polypeptide(L)'
;MALFSIITDLFRDRKLGGVAKAVWLVFLMFMPFLTALIYLIARGGGMAERAAARQSDFEARLQGSPSEEIARARQLLDNGVITEEEYAALKSAALARIA
;
A
#
# COMPACT_ATOMS: atom_id res chain seq x y z
N MET A 1 1.67 25.16 -14.29
CA MET A 1 1.45 26.45 -14.96
C MET A 1 0.16 27.14 -14.51
N ALA A 2 -1.02 26.49 -14.57
CA ALA A 2 -2.31 27.12 -14.22
C ALA A 2 -2.39 27.77 -12.82
N LEU A 3 -1.87 27.12 -11.78
CA LEU A 3 -1.90 27.66 -10.41
C LEU A 3 -1.12 28.98 -10.29
N PHE A 4 0.09 29.02 -10.87
CA PHE A 4 0.91 30.23 -10.90
C PHE A 4 0.24 31.34 -11.71
N SER A 5 -0.45 31.02 -12.81
CA SER A 5 -1.23 31.97 -13.60
C SER A 5 -2.40 32.58 -12.81
N ILE A 6 -3.12 31.77 -12.03
CA ILE A 6 -4.23 32.24 -11.15
C ILE A 6 -3.68 33.13 -10.04
N ILE A 7 -2.55 32.76 -9.43
CA ILE A 7 -1.91 33.59 -8.40
C ILE A 7 -1.45 34.93 -9.00
N THR A 8 -0.80 34.91 -10.17
CA THR A 8 -0.37 36.17 -10.83
C THR A 8 -1.56 37.05 -11.23
N ASP A 9 -2.66 36.47 -11.69
CA ASP A 9 -3.90 37.20 -11.99
C ASP A 9 -4.49 37.88 -10.73
N LEU A 10 -4.57 37.14 -9.62
CA LEU A 10 -5.02 37.64 -8.33
C LEU A 10 -4.17 38.82 -7.81
N PHE A 11 -2.86 38.76 -8.00
CA PHE A 11 -1.96 39.85 -7.63
C PHE A 11 -2.04 41.05 -8.58
N ARG A 12 -2.24 40.80 -9.89
CA ARG A 12 -2.40 41.84 -10.93
C ARG A 12 -3.70 42.61 -10.80
N ASP A 13 -4.75 42.02 -10.24
CA ASP A 13 -5.97 42.76 -9.95
C ASP A 13 -5.74 43.80 -8.84
N ARG A 14 -5.74 45.07 -9.23
CA ARG A 14 -5.57 46.22 -8.32
C ARG A 14 -6.87 46.63 -7.62
N LYS A 15 -8.02 46.08 -8.03
CA LYS A 15 -9.32 46.34 -7.40
C LYS A 15 -9.55 45.45 -6.19
N LEU A 16 -8.89 44.28 -6.12
CA LEU A 16 -8.94 43.40 -4.97
C LEU A 16 -8.08 43.94 -3.82
N GLY A 17 -8.68 44.15 -2.65
CA GLY A 17 -7.95 44.50 -1.42
C GLY A 17 -7.05 43.37 -0.92
N GLY A 18 -6.01 43.71 -0.16
CA GLY A 18 -5.01 42.74 0.34
C GLY A 18 -5.61 41.59 1.17
N VAL A 19 -6.65 41.87 1.96
CA VAL A 19 -7.36 40.84 2.75
C VAL A 19 -8.08 39.84 1.84
N ALA A 20 -8.74 40.32 0.78
CA ALA A 20 -9.41 39.44 -0.18
C ALA A 20 -8.39 38.52 -0.87
N LYS A 21 -7.21 39.05 -1.25
CA LYS A 21 -6.11 38.24 -1.80
C LYS A 21 -5.63 37.18 -0.81
N ALA A 22 -5.48 37.53 0.46
CA ALA A 22 -5.08 36.59 1.51
C ALA A 22 -6.11 35.46 1.68
N VAL A 23 -7.40 35.78 1.72
CA VAL A 23 -8.48 34.78 1.78
C VAL A 23 -8.42 33.84 0.58
N TRP A 24 -8.27 34.38 -0.63
CA TRP A 24 -8.15 33.57 -1.85
C TRP A 24 -6.94 32.64 -1.82
N LEU A 25 -5.78 33.10 -1.33
CA LEU A 25 -4.60 32.25 -1.19
C LEU A 25 -4.81 31.14 -0.16
N VAL A 26 -5.47 31.43 0.96
CA VAL A 26 -5.86 30.43 1.95
C VAL A 26 -6.78 29.39 1.30
N PHE A 27 -7.83 29.80 0.58
CA PHE A 27 -8.69 28.86 -0.13
C PHE A 27 -7.92 28.04 -1.17
N LEU A 28 -7.07 28.65 -1.99
CA LEU A 28 -6.28 27.94 -3.00
C LEU A 28 -5.35 26.89 -2.39
N MET A 29 -4.80 27.18 -1.21
CA MET A 29 -3.92 26.28 -0.47
C MET A 29 -4.71 25.18 0.22
N PHE A 30 -5.77 25.51 0.96
CA PHE A 30 -6.49 24.56 1.81
C PHE A 30 -7.57 23.76 1.09
N MET A 31 -8.24 24.30 0.08
CA MET A 31 -9.29 23.61 -0.66
C MET A 31 -8.86 22.23 -1.20
N PRO A 32 -7.69 22.04 -1.85
CA PRO A 32 -7.29 20.71 -2.30
C PRO A 32 -7.11 19.72 -1.12
N PHE A 33 -6.52 20.17 -0.01
CA PHE A 33 -6.36 19.34 1.19
C PHE A 33 -7.68 19.06 1.88
N LEU A 34 -8.58 20.04 1.94
CA LEU A 34 -9.90 19.91 2.54
C LEU A 34 -10.76 18.93 1.73
N THR A 35 -10.76 19.03 0.40
CA THR A 35 -11.44 18.07 -0.47
C THR A 35 -10.85 16.66 -0.32
N ALA A 36 -9.51 16.53 -0.27
CA ALA A 36 -8.86 15.25 -0.05
C ALA A 36 -9.20 14.65 1.33
N LEU A 37 -9.24 15.48 2.38
CA LEU A 37 -9.60 15.06 3.74
C LEU A 37 -11.07 14.60 3.80
N ILE A 38 -11.99 15.37 3.24
CA ILE A 38 -13.41 14.98 3.14
C ILE A 38 -13.53 13.65 2.40
N TYR A 39 -12.83 13.48 1.28
CA TYR A 39 -12.82 12.25 0.52
C TYR A 39 -12.27 11.07 1.34
N LEU A 40 -11.18 11.28 2.08
CA LEU A 40 -10.60 10.27 2.95
C LEU A 40 -11.54 9.88 4.09
N ILE A 41 -12.26 10.83 4.69
CA ILE A 41 -13.26 10.53 5.73
C ILE A 41 -14.44 9.77 5.13
N ALA A 42 -14.97 10.23 4.00
CA ALA A 42 -16.13 9.62 3.35
C ALA A 42 -15.84 8.25 2.72
N ARG A 43 -14.58 7.97 2.35
CA ARG A 43 -14.23 6.80 1.52
C ARG A 43 -12.99 6.03 1.98
N GLY A 44 -12.42 6.38 3.14
CA GLY A 44 -11.17 5.81 3.66
C GLY A 44 -11.29 4.35 4.06
N GLY A 45 -12.46 3.94 4.57
CA GLY A 45 -12.69 2.55 5.03
C GLY A 45 -12.38 1.51 3.96
N GLY A 46 -12.85 1.72 2.72
CA GLY A 46 -12.60 0.79 1.62
C GLY A 46 -11.17 0.79 1.07
N MET A 47 -10.32 1.76 1.45
CA MET A 47 -8.89 1.71 1.10
C MET A 47 -8.10 0.80 2.03
N ALA A 48 -8.41 0.81 3.32
CA ALA A 48 -7.78 -0.05 4.31
C ALA A 48 -8.07 -1.53 4.04
N GLU A 49 -9.33 -1.89 3.72
CA GLU A 49 -9.69 -3.26 3.37
C GLU A 49 -8.96 -3.77 2.11
N ARG A 50 -8.87 -2.95 1.06
CA ARG A 50 -8.16 -3.33 -0.17
C ARG A 50 -6.65 -3.38 0.00
N ALA A 51 -6.10 -2.67 0.98
CA ALA A 51 -4.68 -2.75 1.33
C ALA A 51 -4.41 -4.03 2.14
N ALA A 52 -5.26 -4.35 3.12
CA ALA A 52 -5.18 -5.57 3.91
C ALA A 52 -5.30 -6.84 3.04
N ALA A 53 -6.28 -6.88 2.14
CA ALA A 53 -6.46 -8.01 1.22
C ALA A 53 -5.25 -8.22 0.28
N ARG A 54 -4.59 -7.14 -0.15
CA ARG A 54 -3.37 -7.23 -0.96
C ARG A 54 -2.16 -7.72 -0.16
N GLN A 55 -2.09 -7.37 1.12
CA GLN A 55 -1.02 -7.83 2.00
C GLN A 55 -1.14 -9.33 2.27
N SER A 56 -2.35 -9.84 2.54
CA SER A 56 -2.58 -11.27 2.73
C SER A 56 -2.23 -12.08 1.48
N ASP A 57 -2.60 -11.59 0.30
CA ASP A 57 -2.27 -12.25 -0.97
C ASP A 57 -0.76 -12.27 -1.23
N PHE A 58 -0.05 -11.21 -0.85
CA PHE A 58 1.40 -11.11 -1.01
C PHE A 58 2.14 -12.02 -0.04
N GLU A 59 1.73 -12.05 1.24
CA GLU A 59 2.29 -12.96 2.25
C GLU A 59 2.07 -14.42 1.89
N ALA A 60 0.87 -14.78 1.40
CA ALA A 60 0.59 -16.13 0.90
C ALA A 60 1.51 -16.53 -0.26
N ARG A 61 1.92 -15.56 -1.10
CA ARG A 61 2.81 -15.79 -2.24
C ARG A 61 4.28 -15.92 -1.85
N LEU A 62 4.71 -15.21 -0.80
CA LEU A 62 6.09 -15.28 -0.28
C LEU A 62 6.37 -16.55 0.51
N GLN A 63 5.38 -17.13 1.18
CA GLN A 63 5.55 -18.35 1.96
C GLN A 63 5.78 -19.60 1.09
N GLY A 64 5.76 -19.48 -0.25
CA GLY A 64 5.93 -20.60 -1.18
C GLY A 64 4.77 -21.58 -1.12
N SER A 65 4.55 -22.31 -2.21
CA SER A 65 3.58 -23.41 -2.18
C SER A 65 4.11 -24.54 -1.28
N PRO A 66 3.26 -25.23 -0.51
CA PRO A 66 3.67 -26.41 0.27
C PRO A 66 4.38 -27.48 -0.58
N SER A 67 4.01 -27.61 -1.86
CA SER A 67 4.69 -28.44 -2.85
C SER A 67 6.14 -28.01 -3.11
N GLU A 68 6.43 -26.71 -3.18
CA GLU A 68 7.80 -26.19 -3.36
C GLU A 68 8.65 -26.35 -2.10
N GLU A 69 8.05 -26.21 -0.92
CA GLU A 69 8.73 -26.49 0.35
C GLU A 69 9.14 -27.97 0.44
N ILE A 70 8.25 -28.90 0.09
CA ILE A 70 8.55 -30.34 0.05
C ILE A 70 9.64 -30.64 -0.99
N ALA A 71 9.57 -30.03 -2.18
CA ALA A 71 10.57 -30.22 -3.22
C ALA A 71 11.95 -29.71 -2.79
N ARG A 72 12.04 -28.55 -2.12
CA ARG A 72 13.29 -28.03 -1.55
C ARG A 72 13.82 -28.93 -0.43
N ALA A 73 12.96 -29.40 0.47
CA ALA A 73 13.36 -30.32 1.53
C ALA A 73 13.92 -31.63 0.93
N ARG A 74 13.35 -32.13 -0.17
CA ARG A 74 13.87 -33.30 -0.88
C ARG A 74 15.27 -33.06 -1.44
N GLN A 75 15.52 -31.90 -2.05
CA GLN A 75 16.86 -31.55 -2.54
C GLN A 75 17.90 -31.49 -1.40
N LEU A 76 17.53 -30.98 -0.23
CA LEU A 76 18.42 -30.95 0.93
C LEU A 76 18.78 -32.36 1.41
N LEU A 77 17.81 -33.27 1.41
CA LEU A 77 18.02 -34.67 1.75
C LEU A 77 18.93 -35.37 0.72
N ASP A 78 18.66 -35.17 -0.57
CA ASP A 78 19.47 -35.77 -1.65
C ASP A 78 20.92 -35.23 -1.63
N ASN A 79 21.13 -33.99 -1.17
CA ASN A 79 22.45 -33.39 -0.95
C ASN A 79 23.10 -33.80 0.38
N GLY A 80 22.42 -34.58 1.22
CA GLY A 80 22.91 -35.00 2.54
C GLY A 80 23.02 -33.88 3.58
N VAL A 81 22.33 -32.75 3.36
CA VAL A 81 22.29 -31.61 4.30
C VAL A 81 21.37 -31.91 5.49
N ILE A 82 20.32 -32.70 5.25
CA ILE A 82 19.35 -33.13 6.27
C ILE A 82 19.15 -34.64 6.22
N THR A 83 18.61 -35.19 7.30
CA THR A 83 18.26 -36.59 7.47
C THR A 83 16.84 -36.90 6.98
N GLU A 84 16.52 -38.19 6.81
CA GLU A 84 15.16 -38.65 6.46
C GLU A 84 14.12 -38.26 7.52
N GLU A 85 14.50 -38.26 8.80
CA GLU A 85 13.62 -37.85 9.91
C GLU A 85 13.31 -36.34 9.85
N GLU A 86 14.31 -35.50 9.57
CA GLU A 86 14.13 -34.07 9.37
C GLU A 86 13.29 -33.76 8.12
N TYR A 87 13.50 -34.50 7.03
CA TYR A 87 12.67 -34.40 5.83
C TYR A 87 11.21 -34.75 6.10
N ALA A 88 10.94 -35.83 6.83
CA ALA A 88 9.58 -36.24 7.20
C ALA A 88 8.88 -35.18 8.08
N ALA A 89 9.62 -34.55 8.99
CA ALA A 89 9.10 -33.46 9.81
C ALA A 89 8.74 -32.23 8.95
N LEU A 90 9.61 -31.82 8.02
CA LEU A 90 9.34 -30.70 7.10
C LEU A 90 8.17 -30.99 6.15
N LYS A 91 8.08 -32.23 5.63
CA LYS A 91 6.97 -32.66 4.77
C LYS A 91 5.63 -32.62 5.50
N SER A 92 5.58 -33.12 6.74
CA SER A 92 4.34 -33.11 7.52
C SER A 92 3.90 -31.69 7.89
N ALA A 93 4.84 -30.80 8.24
CA ALA A 93 4.57 -29.39 8.49
C ALA A 93 4.00 -28.68 7.25
N ALA A 94 4.57 -28.91 6.06
CA ALA A 94 4.08 -28.34 4.82
C ALA A 94 2.67 -28.85 4.47
N LEU A 95 2.41 -30.16 4.63
CA LEU A 95 1.09 -30.74 4.38
C LEU A 95 0.01 -30.24 5.34
N ALA A 96 0.36 -30.00 6.61
CA ALA A 96 -0.57 -29.44 7.60
C ALA A 96 -1.03 -28.01 7.24
N ARG A 97 -0.27 -27.28 6.40
CA ARG A 97 -0.64 -25.94 5.90
C ARG A 97 -1.66 -25.97 4.76
N ILE A 98 -1.96 -27.16 4.22
CA ILE A 98 -2.95 -27.38 3.14
C ILE A 98 -4.30 -27.87 3.70
N ALA A 99 -4.30 -28.49 4.89
CA ALA A 99 -5.47 -29.04 5.56
C ALA A 99 -6.23 -27.99 6.38
#